data_AF-A0A8I1MZL2-F1
#
_entry.id   AF-A0A8I1MZL2-F1
#
_cell.length_a   1.000
_cell.length_b   1.000
_cell.length_c   1.000
_cell.angle_alpha   90.00
_cell.angle_beta   90.00
_cell.angle_gamma   90.00
#
_symmetry.space_group_name_H-M   'P 1'
#
loop_
_entity.id
_entity.type
_entity.pdbx_description
1 polymer ?
#
loop_
_entity_poly.entity_id
_entity_poly.type
_entity_poly.pdbx_seq_one_letter_code
_entity_poly.pdbx_strand_id
1 'polypeptide(L)' 'MLKSLPADVRPYRRTPEFTESTIPKGLLKEHTTKPGVWGVIHVTQGLLEYRILATVPERHLLTPDK' A
#
# COMPACT_ATOMS: atom_id res chain seq x y z
N MET A 1 1.16 -9.70 11.48
CA MET A 1 -0.30 -9.63 11.62
C MET A 1 -0.79 -8.59 10.63
N LEU A 2 -1.74 -8.90 9.73
CA LEU A 2 -2.26 -7.91 8.78
C LEU A 2 -3.05 -6.84 9.55
N LYS A 3 -2.80 -5.56 9.26
CA LYS A 3 -3.53 -4.44 9.89
C LYS A 3 -4.96 -4.44 9.35
N SER A 4 -5.95 -4.47 10.23
CA SER A 4 -7.37 -4.36 9.84
C SER A 4 -7.78 -2.89 9.74
N LEU A 5 -8.63 -2.58 8.77
CA LEU A 5 -9.18 -1.23 8.64
C LEU A 5 -10.20 -0.96 9.76
N PRO A 6 -10.27 0.27 10.29
CA PRO A 6 -11.38 0.68 11.15
C PRO A 6 -12.73 0.56 10.43
N ALA A 7 -13.81 0.26 11.17
CA ALA A 7 -15.13 -0.03 10.57
C ALA A 7 -15.79 1.17 9.88
N ASP A 8 -15.37 2.38 10.26
CA ASP A 8 -15.92 3.65 9.80
C ASP A 8 -15.22 4.20 8.56
N VAL A 9 -14.09 3.63 8.12
CA VAL A 9 -13.41 4.13 6.91
C VAL A 9 -14.27 3.89 5.67
N ARG A 10 -14.20 4.82 4.71
CA ARG A 10 -14.86 4.73 3.40
C ARG A 10 -13.86 5.05 2.28
N PRO A 11 -13.91 4.36 1.14
CA PRO A 11 -13.05 4.67 0.01
C PRO A 11 -13.41 6.06 -0.54
N TYR A 12 -12.43 6.93 -0.64
CA TYR A 12 -12.62 8.29 -1.20
C TYR A 12 -11.81 8.54 -2.48
N ARG A 13 -10.75 7.76 -2.72
CA ARG A 13 -9.91 7.85 -3.92
C ARG A 13 -9.30 6.50 -4.25
N ARG A 14 -9.18 6.20 -5.54
CA ARG A 14 -8.43 5.07 -6.09
C ARG A 14 -7.46 5.57 -7.16
N THR A 15 -6.25 5.04 -7.20
CA THR A 15 -5.34 5.26 -8.32
C THR A 15 -5.77 4.40 -9.51
N PRO A 16 -5.39 4.76 -10.75
CA PRO A 16 -5.35 3.78 -11.84
C PRO A 16 -4.48 2.58 -11.45
N GLU A 17 -4.69 1.45 -12.11
CA GLU A 17 -3.77 0.32 -12.04
C GLU A 17 -2.41 0.72 -12.61
N PHE A 18 -1.35 0.18 -12.03
CA PHE A 18 0.01 0.38 -12.49
C PHE A 18 0.82 -0.91 -12.36
N THR A 19 1.88 -0.98 -13.15
CA THR A 19 2.83 -2.08 -13.18
C THR A 19 4.20 -1.58 -12.74
N GLU A 20 5.20 -2.46 -12.73
CA GLU A 20 6.60 -2.09 -12.51
C GLU A 20 7.06 -0.96 -13.44
N SER A 21 6.59 -0.90 -14.70
CA SER A 21 7.02 0.11 -15.67
C SER A 21 6.23 1.42 -15.60
N THR A 22 5.02 1.40 -15.01
CA THR A 22 4.11 2.56 -14.98
C THR A 22 3.88 3.12 -13.58
N ILE A 23 4.47 2.53 -12.54
CA ILE A 23 4.34 2.97 -11.16
C ILE A 23 4.74 4.46 -11.02
N PRO A 24 3.91 5.30 -10.37
CA PRO A 24 4.29 6.66 -10.06
C PRO A 24 5.58 6.69 -9.24
N LYS A 25 6.61 7.41 -9.72
CA LYS A 25 7.94 7.48 -9.09
C LYS A 25 7.91 7.91 -7.62
N GLY A 26 6.88 8.63 -7.18
CA GLY A 26 6.67 9.00 -5.78
C GLY A 26 6.44 7.80 -4.86
N LEU A 27 5.79 6.73 -5.34
CA LEU A 27 5.52 5.52 -4.57
C LEU A 27 6.76 4.63 -4.39
N LEU A 28 7.79 4.82 -5.22
CA LEU A 28 9.09 4.14 -5.08
C LEU A 28 9.99 4.78 -4.01
N LYS A 29 9.61 5.95 -3.50
CA LYS A 29 10.33 6.67 -2.44
C LYS A 29 9.58 6.53 -1.12
N GLU A 30 10.24 6.92 -0.03
CA GLU A 30 9.56 7.08 1.26
C GLU A 30 8.43 8.09 1.13
N HIS A 31 7.25 7.71 1.64
CA HIS A 31 6.04 8.52 1.62
C HIS A 31 5.10 8.08 2.75
N THR A 32 4.14 8.95 3.07
CA THR A 32 3.13 8.69 4.09
C THR A 32 1.73 9.05 3.59
N THR A 33 0.71 8.46 4.20
CA THR A 33 -0.66 8.93 4.03
C THR A 33 -0.88 10.19 4.86
N LYS A 34 -1.91 10.96 4.50
CA LYS A 34 -2.33 12.13 5.31
C LYS A 34 -2.84 11.65 6.68
N PRO A 35 -2.80 12.51 7.72
CA PRO A 35 -3.44 12.21 9.00
C PRO A 35 -4.90 11.79 8.82
N GLY A 36 -5.31 10.72 9.52
CA GLY A 36 -6.68 10.16 9.43
C GLY A 36 -6.98 9.41 8.13
N VAL A 37 -6.02 9.26 7.21
CA VAL A 37 -6.20 8.54 5.95
C VAL A 37 -5.50 7.19 5.99
N TRP A 38 -6.23 6.18 5.53
CA TRP A 38 -5.74 4.82 5.36
C TRP A 38 -5.39 4.52 3.91
N GLY A 39 -4.27 3.83 3.70
CA GLY A 39 -3.87 3.29 2.41
C GLY A 39 -4.18 1.80 2.35
N VAL A 40 -4.77 1.34 1.25
CA VAL A 40 -4.98 -0.07 0.95
C VAL A 40 -4.24 -0.38 -0.34
N ILE A 41 -3.37 -1.38 -0.28
CA ILE A 41 -2.68 -1.90 -1.46
C ILE A 41 -3.43 -3.16 -1.87
N HIS A 42 -3.93 -3.17 -3.10
CA HIS A 42 -4.58 -4.34 -3.68
C HIS A 42 -3.73 -4.80 -4.87
N VAL A 43 -3.04 -5.92 -4.71
CA VAL A 43 -2.26 -6.53 -5.79
C VAL A 43 -3.24 -7.31 -6.67
N THR A 44 -3.32 -7.01 -7.96
CA THR A 44 -4.21 -7.76 -8.86
C THR A 44 -3.49 -8.90 -9.57
N GLN A 45 -2.18 -8.79 -9.76
CA GLN A 45 -1.33 -9.82 -10.35
C GLN A 45 0.12 -9.67 -9.85
N GLY A 46 0.85 -10.79 -9.74
CA GLY A 46 2.27 -10.79 -9.43
C GLY A 46 2.58 -10.65 -7.95
N LEU A 47 3.70 -10.01 -7.64
CA LEU A 47 4.23 -9.86 -6.28
C LEU A 47 4.65 -8.40 -6.03
N LEU A 48 4.36 -7.89 -4.84
CA LEU A 48 4.82 -6.58 -4.40
C LEU A 48 5.57 -6.68 -3.07
N GLU A 49 6.83 -6.24 -3.04
CA GLU A 49 7.56 -6.07 -1.79
C GLU A 49 7.22 -4.70 -1.19
N TYR A 50 6.46 -4.69 -0.10
CA TYR A 50 6.08 -3.49 0.63
C TYR A 50 6.94 -3.31 1.88
N ARG A 51 7.49 -2.11 2.06
CA ARG A 51 8.38 -1.77 3.18
C ARG A 51 7.79 -0.62 3.99
N ILE A 52 7.71 -0.80 5.32
CA ILE A 52 7.34 0.25 6.26
C ILE A 52 8.60 0.67 7.00
N LEU A 53 9.03 1.91 6.81
CA LEU A 53 10.29 2.43 7.34
C LEU A 53 10.12 3.09 8.72
N ALA A 54 9.32 2.47 9.59
CA ALA A 54 9.15 2.94 10.98
C ALA A 54 10.41 2.65 11.83
N THR A 55 10.41 3.09 13.09
CA THR A 55 11.52 2.84 14.04
C THR A 55 11.94 1.37 14.09
N VAL A 56 10.97 0.46 13.97
CA VAL A 56 11.22 -0.95 13.64
C VAL A 56 10.76 -1.17 12.21
N PRO A 57 11.66 -1.39 11.25
CA PRO A 57 11.29 -1.61 9.86
C PRO A 57 10.47 -2.89 9.69
N GLU A 58 9.40 -2.81 8.89
CA GLU A 58 8.62 -3.98 8.50
C GLU A 58 8.81 -4.25 6.99
N ARG A 59 8.79 -5.53 6.62
CA ARG A 59 8.76 -5.98 5.22
C ARG A 59 7.65 -6.99 5.02
N HIS A 60 6.84 -6.76 4.00
CA HIS A 60 5.71 -7.59 3.64
C HIS A 60 5.79 -7.96 2.16
N LEU A 61 5.61 -9.24 1.84
CA LEU A 61 5.41 -9.69 0.47
C LEU A 61 3.91 -9.86 0.23
N LEU A 62 3.36 -9.04 -0.66
CA LEU A 62 1.95 -9.02 -1.01
C LEU A 62 1.72 -9.79 -2.32
N THR A 63 0.61 -10.52 -2.37
CA THR A 63 0.15 -11.37 -3.48
C THR A 63 -1.33 -11.07 -3.72
N PRO A 64 -1.94 -11.46 -4.86
CA PRO A 64 -3.35 -11.18 -5.11
C PRO A 64 -4.33 -11.69 -4.04
N ASP A 65 -3.98 -12.77 -3.34
CA ASP A 65 -4.82 -13.38 -2.32
C ASP A 65 -4.56 -12.87 -0.89
N LYS A 66 -3.74 -11.81 -0.72
CA LYS A 66 -3.31 -11.29 0.59
C LYS A 66 -3.45 -9.78 0.73
#